data_AF-A0A972T7B8-F1
#
_entry.id   AF-A0A972T7B8-F1
#
_cell.length_a   1.000
_cell.length_b   1.000
_cell.length_c   1.000
_cell.angle_alpha   90.00
_cell.angle_beta   90.00
_cell.angle_gamma   90.00
#
_symmetry.space_group_name_H-M   'P 1'
#
loop_
_entity.id
_entity.type
_entity.pdbx_description
1 polymer ?
#
loop_
_entity_poly.entity_id
_entity_poly.type
_entity_poly.pdbx_seq_one_letter_code
_entity_poly.pdbx_strand_id
1 'polypeptide(L)'
;MGTKKLDGLVEAVRYGPDGDIVAVRMYERRGPTYSDSKIISREELVKRLKKGQTIVAGERKMYLASTFQVRFPIRLAGEKGREKLVTTQETPPPHDQLDGVPVF
;
A
#
# COMPACT_ATOMS: atom_id res chain seq x y z
N MET A 1 23.03 10.21 0.79
CA MET A 1 21.79 9.96 0.03
C MET A 1 20.64 9.88 1.03
N GLY A 2 19.72 10.84 1.02
CA GLY A 2 18.61 10.86 1.97
C GLY A 2 17.63 9.72 1.69
N THR A 3 17.21 9.00 2.73
CA THR A 3 16.13 8.00 2.63
C THR A 3 14.90 8.68 2.03
N LYS A 4 14.39 8.18 0.90
CA LYS A 4 13.14 8.70 0.32
C LYS A 4 12.06 8.71 1.39
N LYS A 5 11.45 9.87 1.60
CA LYS A 5 10.42 10.06 2.61
C LYS A 5 9.20 9.24 2.21
N LEU A 6 8.80 8.30 3.06
CA LEU A 6 7.58 7.53 2.89
C LEU A 6 6.39 8.42 3.25
N ASP A 7 5.34 8.37 2.44
CA ASP A 7 4.10 9.11 2.69
C ASP A 7 3.05 8.26 3.41
N GLY A 8 3.10 6.94 3.21
CA GLY A 8 2.18 6.02 3.89
C GLY A 8 2.62 4.57 3.87
N LEU A 9 1.98 3.77 4.71
CA LEU A 9 2.19 2.34 4.84
C LEU A 9 0.84 1.61 4.85
N VAL A 10 0.68 0.63 3.98
CA VAL A 10 -0.44 -0.33 3.96
C VAL A 10 -0.03 -1.54 4.79
N GLU A 11 -0.85 -1.85 5.79
CA GLU A 11 -0.63 -2.99 6.68
C GLU A 11 -1.51 -4.18 6.32
N ALA A 12 -2.72 -3.94 5.82
CA ALA A 12 -3.65 -4.99 5.45
C ALA A 12 -4.49 -4.59 4.23
N VAL A 13 -4.96 -5.59 3.49
CA VAL A 13 -5.73 -5.43 2.26
C VAL A 13 -7.04 -6.21 2.35
N ARG A 14 -8.10 -5.71 1.72
CA ARG A 14 -9.35 -6.42 1.52
C ARG A 14 -9.61 -6.55 0.03
N TYR A 15 -9.79 -7.78 -0.43
CA TYR A 15 -10.13 -8.10 -1.82
C TYR A 15 -11.64 -8.30 -1.98
N GLY A 16 -12.15 -7.92 -3.14
CA GLY A 16 -13.53 -8.19 -3.55
C GLY A 16 -13.69 -9.58 -4.16
N PRO A 17 -14.93 -9.97 -4.50
CA PRO A 17 -15.20 -11.26 -5.14
C PRO A 17 -14.50 -11.41 -6.49
N ASP A 18 -14.25 -10.30 -7.19
CA ASP A 18 -13.55 -10.26 -8.48
C ASP A 18 -12.02 -10.27 -8.34
N GLY A 19 -11.49 -10.46 -7.13
CA GLY A 19 -10.05 -10.50 -6.85
C GLY A 19 -9.34 -9.14 -6.81
N ASP A 20 -9.98 -8.06 -7.25
CA ASP A 20 -9.43 -6.71 -7.12
C ASP A 20 -9.59 -6.16 -5.69
N ILE A 21 -8.74 -5.20 -5.33
CA ILE A 21 -8.78 -4.57 -4.01
C ILE A 21 -10.05 -3.74 -3.90
N VAL A 22 -10.76 -3.88 -2.77
CA VAL A 22 -11.87 -2.99 -2.42
C VAL A 22 -11.44 -1.96 -1.38
N ALA A 23 -10.54 -2.33 -0.48
CA ALA A 23 -10.02 -1.43 0.54
C ALA A 23 -8.63 -1.84 1.04
N VAL A 24 -7.89 -0.87 1.57
CA VAL A 24 -6.66 -1.10 2.32
C VAL A 24 -6.72 -0.43 3.68
N ARG A 25 -6.17 -1.08 4.70
CA ARG A 25 -5.86 -0.46 5.99
C ARG A 25 -4.46 0.13 5.91
N MET A 26 -4.38 1.46 6.01
CA MET A 26 -3.13 2.20 5.88
C MET A 26 -2.90 3.19 7.01
N TYR A 27 -1.66 3.63 7.13
CA TYR A 27 -1.19 4.65 8.05
C TYR A 27 -0.46 5.74 7.26
N GLU A 28 -0.72 7.00 7.56
CA GLU A 28 -0.01 8.13 6.94
C GLU A 28 1.22 8.49 7.75
N ARG A 29 2.35 8.75 7.09
CA ARG A 29 3.56 9.17 7.76
C ARG A 29 3.46 10.65 8.15
N ARG A 30 3.67 10.96 9.44
CA ARG A 30 3.68 12.31 10.01
C ARG A 30 5.02 12.56 10.70
N GLY A 31 6.02 12.96 9.91
CA GLY A 31 7.38 13.15 10.43
C GLY A 31 8.00 11.84 10.94
N PRO A 32 8.38 11.72 12.21
CA PRO A 32 8.93 10.48 12.77
C PRO A 32 7.87 9.42 13.10
N THR A 33 6.58 9.79 13.16
CA THR A 33 5.48 8.90 13.56
C THR A 33 4.51 8.62 12.42
N TYR A 34 3.50 7.81 12.69
CA TYR A 34 2.38 7.51 11.80
C TYR A 34 1.06 7.98 12.41
N SER A 35 0.07 8.25 11.57
CA SER A 35 -1.32 8.51 12.00
C SER A 35 -1.96 7.27 12.63
N ASP A 36 -3.21 7.40 13.05
CA ASP A 36 -4.09 6.25 13.26
C ASP A 36 -4.35 5.49 11.96
N SER A 37 -4.92 4.29 12.08
CA SER A 37 -5.30 3.48 10.93
C SER A 37 -6.46 4.11 10.17
N LYS A 38 -6.31 4.19 8.85
CA LYS A 38 -7.35 4.61 7.92
C LYS A 38 -7.68 3.47 6.98
N ILE A 39 -8.97 3.28 6.72
CA ILE A 39 -9.41 2.41 5.63
C ILE A 39 -9.68 3.31 4.43
N ILE A 40 -9.01 3.06 3.32
CA ILE A 40 -9.23 3.79 2.07
C ILE A 40 -9.59 2.82 0.94
N SER A 41 -10.33 3.31 -0.05
CA SER A 41 -10.68 2.52 -1.22
C SER A 41 -9.48 2.34 -2.17
N ARG A 42 -9.64 1.42 -3.11
CA ARG A 42 -8.69 1.22 -4.23
C ARG A 42 -8.46 2.52 -5.02
N GLU A 43 -9.53 3.24 -5.36
CA GLU A 43 -9.47 4.45 -6.17
C GLU A 43 -8.66 5.54 -5.46
N GLU A 44 -8.83 5.68 -4.15
CA GLU A 44 -8.06 6.64 -3.35
C GLU A 44 -6.57 6.24 -3.30
N LEU A 45 -6.25 4.94 -3.16
CA LEU A 45 -4.87 4.47 -3.20
C LEU A 45 -4.21 4.74 -4.56
N VAL A 46 -4.91 4.41 -5.66
CA VAL A 46 -4.45 4.70 -7.03
C VAL A 46 -4.22 6.20 -7.22
N LYS A 47 -5.15 7.04 -6.77
CA LYS A 47 -5.05 8.50 -6.85
C LYS A 47 -3.84 9.03 -6.10
N ARG A 48 -3.53 8.49 -4.92
CA ARG A 48 -2.34 8.87 -4.13
C ARG A 48 -1.05 8.48 -4.83
N LEU A 49 -0.96 7.26 -5.39
CA LEU A 49 0.19 6.81 -6.17
C LEU A 49 0.39 7.67 -7.43
N LYS A 50 -0.68 7.98 -8.16
CA LYS A 50 -0.64 8.87 -9.35
C LYS A 50 -0.22 10.30 -9.00
N LYS A 51 -0.45 10.76 -7.76
CA LYS A 51 0.06 12.04 -7.24
C LYS A 51 1.54 11.99 -6.84
N GLY A 52 2.22 10.86 -7.02
CA GLY A 52 3.63 10.68 -6.70
C GLY A 52 3.91 10.35 -5.23
N GLN A 53 2.90 10.00 -4.44
CA GLN A 53 3.13 9.57 -3.06
C GLN A 53 3.87 8.23 -3.00
N THR A 54 4.84 8.13 -2.11
CA THR A 54 5.58 6.89 -1.85
C THR A 54 4.85 6.10 -0.78
N ILE A 55 4.06 5.11 -1.22
CA ILE A 55 3.31 4.20 -0.34
C ILE A 55 3.94 2.81 -0.39
N VAL A 56 4.08 2.19 0.78
CA VAL A 56 4.70 0.86 0.94
C VAL A 56 3.76 -0.11 1.63
N ALA A 57 3.93 -1.39 1.37
CA ALA A 57 3.46 -2.48 2.21
C ALA A 57 4.41 -2.69 3.39
N GLY A 58 3.86 -2.99 4.56
CA GLY A 58 4.65 -3.33 5.73
C GLY A 58 3.80 -3.87 6.86
N GLU A 59 4.43 -4.12 8.00
CA GLU A 59 3.78 -4.70 9.17
C GLU A 59 4.14 -3.91 10.43
N ARG A 60 3.20 -3.80 11.37
CA ARG A 60 3.50 -3.21 12.67
C ARG A 60 4.42 -4.13 13.45
N LYS A 61 5.49 -3.56 14.04
CA LYS A 61 6.32 -4.28 15.00
C LYS A 61 5.57 -4.39 16.31
N MET A 62 5.25 -5.62 16.71
CA MET A 62 4.54 -5.88 17.97
C MET A 62 5.29 -5.24 19.14
N TYR A 63 4.53 -4.67 20.09
CA TYR A 63 5.04 -3.97 21.28
C TYR A 63 5.87 -2.70 21.02
N LEU A 64 6.00 -2.23 19.78
CA LEU A 64 6.75 -1.01 19.44
C LEU A 64 5.84 0.13 18.93
N ALA A 65 4.65 0.27 19.51
CA ALA A 65 3.70 1.34 19.22
C ALA A 65 3.56 1.60 17.69
N SER A 66 3.84 2.83 17.23
CA SER A 66 3.75 3.25 15.81
C SER A 66 5.00 2.91 14.99
N THR A 67 5.72 1.84 15.34
CA THR A 67 6.87 1.36 14.59
C THR A 67 6.45 0.27 13.62
N PHE A 68 6.86 0.42 12.37
CA PHE A 68 6.54 -0.51 11.30
C PHE A 68 7.81 -1.03 10.64
N GLN A 69 7.78 -2.28 10.23
CA GLN A 69 8.75 -2.86 9.32
C GLN A 69 8.23 -2.66 7.90
N VAL A 70 8.96 -1.83 7.14
CA VAL A 70 8.70 -1.58 5.72
C VAL A 70 9.18 -2.80 4.93
N ARG A 71 8.36 -3.29 4.00
CA ARG A 71 8.69 -4.46 3.18
C ARG A 71 8.84 -4.09 1.70
N PHE A 72 7.73 -3.80 1.02
CA PHE A 72 7.73 -3.62 -0.44
C PHE A 72 7.05 -2.30 -0.84
N PRO A 73 7.56 -1.55 -1.82
CA PRO A 73 6.81 -0.42 -2.39
C PRO A 73 5.58 -0.90 -3.14
N ILE A 74 4.47 -0.17 -3.02
CA ILE A 74 3.26 -0.40 -3.82
C ILE A 74 3.37 0.43 -5.08
N ARG A 75 3.13 -0.19 -6.23
CA ARG A 75 3.22 0.43 -7.55
C ARG A 75 1.99 0.10 -8.38
N LEU A 76 1.79 0.90 -9.43
CA LEU A 76 0.82 0.62 -10.49
C LEU A 76 1.56 -0.07 -11.63
N ALA A 77 1.09 -1.24 -12.06
CA ALA A 77 1.60 -1.98 -13.20
C ALA A 77 0.52 -2.12 -14.29
N GLY A 78 0.92 -2.03 -15.56
CA GLY A 78 0.04 -2.20 -16.71
C GLY A 78 -0.30 -0.90 -17.44
N GLU A 79 -1.31 -0.96 -18.30
CA GLU A 79 -1.71 0.15 -19.15
C GLU A 79 -2.47 1.23 -18.38
N LYS A 80 -2.32 2.49 -18.82
CA LYS A 80 -2.98 3.64 -18.22
C LYS A 80 -4.51 3.47 -18.26
N GLY A 81 -5.16 3.49 -17.10
CA GLY A 81 -6.60 3.27 -16.94
C GLY A 81 -7.01 1.82 -16.64
N ARG A 82 -6.09 0.86 -16.77
CA ARG A 82 -6.27 -0.54 -16.38
C ARG A 82 -5.16 -1.02 -15.46
N GLU A 83 -4.56 -0.08 -14.73
CA GLU A 83 -3.42 -0.39 -13.87
C GLU A 83 -3.85 -1.32 -12.72
N LYS A 84 -2.98 -2.27 -12.40
CA LYS A 84 -3.10 -3.15 -11.25
C LYS A 84 -2.14 -2.72 -10.15
N LEU A 85 -2.61 -2.80 -8.90
CA LEU A 85 -1.80 -2.53 -7.73
C LEU A 85 -0.91 -3.73 -7.42
N VAL A 86 0.40 -3.53 -7.43
CA VAL A 86 1.38 -4.60 -7.22
C VAL A 86 2.48 -4.21 -6.23
N THR A 87 3.10 -5.20 -5.61
CA THR A 87 4.32 -5.03 -4.80
C THR A 87 5.55 -5.57 -5.52
N THR A 88 5.62 -6.89 -5.70
CA THR A 88 6.82 -7.58 -6.22
C THR A 88 6.73 -7.93 -7.70
N GLN A 89 5.52 -8.00 -8.26
CA GLN A 89 5.30 -8.40 -9.65
C GLN A 89 5.82 -7.35 -10.63
N GLU A 90 6.67 -7.77 -11.56
CA GLU A 90 7.15 -6.93 -12.68
C GLU A 90 6.14 -6.91 -13.85
N THR A 91 5.46 -8.03 -14.06
CA THR A 91 4.42 -8.18 -15.08
C THR A 91 3.06 -7.91 -14.44
N PRO A 92 2.13 -7.17 -15.09
CA PRO A 92 0.82 -6.89 -14.53
C PRO A 92 0.01 -8.19 -14.34
N PRO A 93 -0.38 -8.55 -13.11
CA PRO A 93 -1.27 -9.68 -12.85
C PRO A 93 -2.69 -9.43 -13.38
N PRO A 94 -3.55 -10.47 -13.47
CA PRO A 94 -4.95 -10.31 -13.91
C PRO A 94 -5.81 -9.48 -12.93
N HIS A 95 -5.44 -9.47 -11.65
CA HIS A 95 -6.11 -8.73 -10.58
C HIS A 95 -5.08 -8.01 -9.72
N ASP A 96 -5.51 -7.04 -8.90
CA ASP A 96 -4.60 -6.43 -7.93
C ASP A 96 -3.96 -7.47 -7.00
N GLN A 97 -2.67 -7.31 -6.71
CA GLN A 97 -1.93 -8.28 -5.92
C GLN A 97 -0.87 -7.60 -5.04
N LEU A 98 -1.14 -7.52 -3.74
CA LEU A 98 -0.18 -7.03 -2.74
C LEU A 98 0.44 -8.21 -1.97
N ASP A 99 1.53 -8.76 -2.52
CA ASP A 99 2.25 -9.88 -1.92
C ASP A 99 2.78 -9.53 -0.51
N GLY A 100 2.59 -10.47 0.42
CA GLY A 100 3.05 -10.32 1.80
C GLY A 100 2.24 -9.33 2.65
N VAL A 101 1.08 -8.88 2.18
CA VAL A 101 0.15 -8.03 2.94
C VAL A 101 -1.00 -8.90 3.47
N PRO A 102 -1.21 -8.97 4.80
CA PRO A 102 -2.34 -9.67 5.42
C PRO A 102 -3.71 -9.23 4.89
N VAL A 103 -4.64 -10.17 4.82
CA VAL A 103 -6.05 -9.89 4.46
C VAL A 103 -6.88 -9.58 5.72
N PHE A 104 -7.89 -8.73 5.61
CA PHE A 104 -8.85 -8.43 6.68
C PHE A 104 -10.30 -8.32 6.19
#